data_AF-A0A382S6S0-F1
#
_entry.id   AF-A0A382S6S0-F1
#
_cell.length_a   1.000
_cell.length_b   1.000
_cell.length_c   1.000
_cell.angle_alpha   90.00
_cell.angle_beta   90.00
_cell.angle_gamma   90.00
#
_symmetry.space_group_name_H-M   'P 1'
#
loop_
_entity.id
_entity.type
_entity.pdbx_description
1 polymer ?
#
loop_
_entity_poly.entity_id
_entity_poly.type
_entity_poly.pdbx_seq_one_letter_code
_entity_poly.pdbx_strand_id
1 'polypeptide(L)'
;MRQVLKGRQIVQRYMTIVPVIVVTIALQLSGCAKPKPCDCEVPRACCRGLVPQCAACEEGMTLDEWFKKTCPDGETDAHYGGWNEEAQKAIWVCDDGTRQKIQISD
;
A
#
# COMPACT_ATOMS: atom_id res chain seq x y z
N MET A 1 10.37 -60.05 -25.19
CA MET A 1 10.57 -60.14 -23.72
C MET A 1 11.38 -58.99 -23.09
N ARG A 2 12.28 -58.26 -23.79
CA ARG A 2 13.06 -57.14 -23.22
C ARG A 2 12.26 -55.91 -22.76
N GLN A 3 11.11 -55.63 -23.37
CA GLN A 3 10.30 -54.45 -23.05
C GLN A 3 9.60 -54.53 -21.67
N VAL A 4 9.26 -55.74 -21.22
CA VAL A 4 8.53 -55.96 -19.94
C VAL A 4 9.45 -55.76 -18.72
N LEU A 5 10.71 -56.18 -18.81
CA LEU A 5 11.71 -56.00 -17.73
C LEU A 5 12.07 -54.52 -17.55
N LYS A 6 12.15 -53.75 -18.65
CA LYS A 6 12.47 -52.32 -18.64
C LYS A 6 11.32 -51.48 -18.06
N GLY A 7 10.06 -51.82 -18.37
CA GLY A 7 8.88 -51.20 -17.77
C GLY A 7 8.78 -51.45 -16.25
N ARG A 8 9.01 -52.69 -15.81
CA ARG A 8 9.02 -53.05 -14.38
C ARG A 8 10.10 -52.30 -13.59
N GLN A 9 11.28 -52.10 -14.17
CA GLN A 9 12.39 -51.39 -13.54
C GLN A 9 12.17 -49.87 -13.45
N ILE A 10 11.44 -49.28 -14.41
CA ILE A 10 11.04 -47.87 -14.40
C ILE A 10 9.95 -47.62 -13.35
N VAL A 11 8.93 -48.47 -13.28
CA VAL A 11 7.85 -48.39 -12.27
C VAL A 11 8.42 -48.59 -10.86
N GLN A 12 9.35 -49.54 -10.67
CA GLN A 12 9.99 -49.78 -9.37
C GLN A 12 10.83 -48.58 -8.88
N ARG A 13 11.58 -47.92 -9.79
CA ARG A 13 12.36 -46.73 -9.45
C ARG A 13 11.47 -45.52 -9.17
N TYR A 14 10.38 -45.36 -9.90
CA TYR A 14 9.44 -44.27 -9.65
C TYR A 14 8.74 -44.42 -8.29
N MET A 15 8.34 -45.65 -7.95
CA MET A 15 7.64 -45.97 -6.70
C MET A 15 8.54 -45.83 -5.45
N THR A 16 9.86 -45.87 -5.57
CA THR A 16 10.78 -45.65 -4.44
C THR A 16 11.37 -44.24 -4.40
N ILE A 17 11.69 -43.65 -5.55
CA ILE A 17 12.38 -42.36 -5.61
C ILE A 17 11.41 -41.19 -5.35
N VAL A 18 10.20 -41.23 -5.92
CA VAL A 18 9.21 -40.16 -5.76
C VAL A 18 8.80 -39.95 -4.30
N PRO A 19 8.44 -40.98 -3.51
CA PRO A 19 8.07 -40.75 -2.11
C PRO A 19 9.26 -40.26 -1.26
N VAL A 20 10.49 -40.70 -1.55
CA VAL A 20 11.70 -40.18 -0.86
C VAL A 20 11.89 -38.69 -1.16
N ILE A 21 11.70 -38.26 -2.40
CA ILE A 21 11.79 -36.85 -2.79
C ILE A 21 10.66 -36.03 -2.15
N VAL A 22 9.44 -36.56 -2.11
CA VAL A 22 8.32 -35.85 -1.47
C VAL A 22 8.56 -35.68 0.04
N VAL A 23 9.10 -36.69 0.71
CA VAL A 23 9.43 -36.62 2.15
C VAL A 23 10.57 -35.64 2.42
N THR A 24 11.61 -35.60 1.60
CA THR A 24 12.70 -34.62 1.78
C THR A 24 12.23 -33.19 1.55
N ILE A 25 11.40 -32.94 0.53
CA ILE A 25 10.80 -31.61 0.29
C ILE A 25 9.92 -31.22 1.48
N ALA A 26 9.10 -32.13 2.01
CA ALA A 26 8.25 -31.85 3.17
C ALA A 26 9.07 -31.50 4.43
N LEU A 27 10.20 -32.18 4.68
CA LEU A 27 11.10 -31.81 5.78
C LEU A 27 11.63 -30.39 5.63
N GLN A 28 12.05 -30.00 4.41
CA GLN A 28 12.62 -28.68 4.14
C GLN A 28 11.59 -27.54 4.26
N LEU A 29 10.30 -27.83 4.13
CA LEU A 29 9.22 -26.83 4.20
C LEU A 29 8.64 -26.63 5.62
N SER A 30 9.07 -27.42 6.60
CA SER A 30 8.52 -27.37 7.98
C SER A 30 9.02 -26.21 8.86
N GLY A 31 9.80 -25.28 8.29
CA GLY A 31 10.42 -24.16 9.02
C GLY A 31 9.68 -22.82 8.93
N CYS A 32 8.39 -22.73 9.28
CA CYS A 32 7.73 -21.43 9.48
C CYS A 32 8.06 -20.89 10.88
N ALA A 33 9.23 -20.25 11.02
CA ALA A 33 9.51 -19.43 12.19
C ALA A 33 8.50 -18.27 12.23
N LYS A 34 7.87 -18.04 13.39
CA LYS A 34 6.96 -16.89 13.58
C LYS A 34 7.73 -15.60 13.24
N PRO A 35 7.17 -14.68 12.43
CA PRO A 35 7.83 -13.41 12.16
C PRO A 35 8.03 -12.67 13.48
N LYS A 36 9.25 -12.18 13.73
CA LYS A 36 9.48 -11.24 14.82
C LYS A 36 8.60 -10.01 14.55
N PRO A 37 7.89 -9.47 15.56
CA PRO A 37 7.19 -8.20 15.37
C PRO A 37 8.22 -7.17 14.91
N CYS A 38 7.90 -6.47 13.83
CA CYS A 38 8.74 -5.40 13.32
C CYS A 38 8.70 -4.27 14.34
N ASP A 39 9.86 -3.76 14.76
CA ASP A 39 9.97 -2.50 15.50
C ASP A 39 9.80 -1.31 14.55
N CYS A 40 8.79 -1.38 13.68
CA CYS A 40 8.48 -0.29 12.78
C CYS A 40 7.64 0.74 13.56
N GLU A 41 8.21 1.92 13.75
CA GLU A 41 7.44 3.12 14.07
C GLU A 41 6.27 3.19 13.09
N VAL A 42 5.03 3.06 13.59
CA VAL A 42 3.85 3.04 12.74
C VAL A 42 3.79 4.40 12.03
N PRO A 43 3.94 4.46 10.69
CA PRO A 43 3.92 5.72 9.99
C PRO A 43 2.58 6.41 10.27
N ARG A 44 2.61 7.73 10.45
CA ARG A 44 1.42 8.53 10.77
C ARG A 44 0.33 8.24 9.72
N ALA A 45 -0.79 7.68 10.17
CA ALA A 45 -1.88 7.29 9.29
C ALA A 45 -2.70 8.52 8.89
N CYS A 46 -2.19 9.30 7.93
CA CYS A 46 -2.90 10.44 7.37
C CYS A 46 -3.98 10.00 6.38
N CYS A 47 -5.08 10.76 6.33
CA CYS A 47 -6.09 10.58 5.30
C CYS A 47 -5.53 10.88 3.91
N ARG A 48 -6.09 10.24 2.88
CA ARG A 48 -5.70 10.43 1.47
C ARG A 48 -6.61 11.40 0.71
N GLY A 49 -7.42 12.16 1.45
CA GLY A 49 -8.34 13.12 0.85
C GLY A 49 -7.58 14.31 0.27
N LEU A 50 -8.03 14.83 -0.87
CA LEU A 50 -7.52 16.08 -1.44
C LEU A 50 -8.17 17.28 -0.73
N VAL A 51 -7.98 17.34 0.59
CA VAL A 51 -8.49 18.38 1.49
C VAL A 51 -7.36 18.91 2.41
N PRO A 52 -7.44 20.17 2.87
CA PRO A 52 -6.36 20.82 3.63
C PRO A 52 -5.87 20.02 4.85
N GLN A 53 -6.79 19.41 5.59
CA GLN A 53 -6.47 18.63 6.79
C GLN A 53 -5.60 17.40 6.49
N CYS A 54 -5.86 16.74 5.36
CA CYS A 54 -5.07 15.60 4.92
C CYS A 54 -3.69 16.04 4.41
N ALA A 55 -3.65 17.12 3.62
CA ALA A 55 -2.39 17.68 3.11
C ALA A 55 -1.47 18.13 4.27
N ALA A 56 -2.01 18.85 5.25
CA ALA A 56 -1.27 19.25 6.45
C ALA A 56 -0.72 18.03 7.22
N CYS A 57 -1.53 16.97 7.36
CA CYS A 57 -1.10 15.73 8.00
C CYS A 57 0.04 15.05 7.22
N GLU A 58 -0.08 14.91 5.90
CA GLU A 58 0.94 14.28 5.06
C GLU A 58 2.27 15.05 5.09
N GLU A 59 2.21 16.38 5.22
CA GLU A 59 3.37 17.24 5.43
C GLU A 59 3.86 17.29 6.89
N GLY A 60 3.09 16.70 7.80
CA GLY A 60 3.46 16.54 9.20
C GLY A 60 3.32 17.78 10.07
N MET A 61 2.56 18.79 9.64
CA MET A 61 2.32 20.06 10.33
C MET A 61 0.86 20.26 10.71
N THR A 62 0.56 21.29 11.50
CA THR A 62 -0.82 21.66 11.83
C THR A 62 -1.52 22.33 10.64
N LEU A 63 -2.87 22.37 10.68
CA LEU A 63 -3.66 22.98 9.62
C LEU A 63 -3.35 24.48 9.46
N ASP A 64 -3.21 25.21 10.55
CA ASP A 64 -2.88 26.65 10.52
C ASP A 64 -1.49 26.93 9.93
N GLU A 65 -0.50 26.09 10.25
CA GLU A 65 0.85 26.20 9.65
C GLU A 65 0.80 25.91 8.15
N TRP A 66 0.00 24.92 7.77
CA TRP A 66 -0.21 24.56 6.37
C TRP A 66 -0.87 25.70 5.59
N PHE A 67 -1.88 26.38 6.15
CA PHE A 67 -2.49 27.56 5.54
C PHE A 67 -1.49 28.70 5.41
N LYS A 68 -0.72 29.05 6.45
CA LYS A 68 0.30 30.10 6.35
C LYS A 68 1.35 29.83 5.27
N LYS A 69 1.64 28.56 5.00
CA LYS A 69 2.58 28.13 3.97
C LYS A 69 1.96 28.13 2.57
N THR A 70 0.72 27.66 2.43
CA THR A 70 0.07 27.40 1.13
C THR A 70 -0.75 28.59 0.65
N CYS A 71 -1.34 29.36 1.57
CA CYS A 71 -2.24 30.48 1.37
C CYS A 71 -1.68 31.73 2.09
N PRO A 72 -0.80 32.51 1.44
CA PRO A 72 -0.09 33.61 2.09
C PRO A 72 -0.95 34.85 2.35
N ASP A 73 -2.14 34.96 1.74
CA ASP A 73 -2.99 36.15 1.85
C ASP A 73 -3.94 36.10 3.07
N GLY A 74 -3.81 35.09 3.92
CA GLY A 74 -4.52 34.96 5.20
C GLY A 74 -5.84 34.21 5.13
N GLU A 75 -6.05 33.44 4.06
CA GLU A 75 -7.22 32.60 3.87
C GLU A 75 -7.33 31.48 4.90
N THR A 76 -8.58 31.06 5.16
CA THR A 76 -8.90 30.02 6.17
C THR A 76 -9.52 28.77 5.57
N ASP A 77 -9.79 28.77 4.25
CA ASP A 77 -10.18 27.59 3.49
C ASP A 77 -9.30 27.44 2.25
N ALA A 78 -9.16 26.20 1.79
CA ALA A 78 -8.54 25.91 0.52
C ALA A 78 -9.13 24.63 -0.07
N HIS A 79 -9.20 24.59 -1.38
CA HIS A 79 -9.68 23.42 -2.10
C HIS A 79 -8.72 23.00 -3.20
N TYR A 80 -8.83 21.73 -3.57
CA TYR A 80 -8.07 21.19 -4.67
C TYR A 80 -8.46 21.87 -5.99
N GLY A 81 -7.50 22.58 -6.59
CA GLY A 81 -7.64 23.28 -7.86
C GLY A 81 -7.08 22.52 -9.06
N GLY A 82 -6.53 21.32 -8.85
CA GLY A 82 -5.94 20.50 -9.91
C GLY A 82 -4.54 19.99 -9.58
N TRP A 83 -3.90 19.38 -10.57
CA TRP A 83 -2.56 18.82 -10.45
C TRP A 83 -1.59 19.59 -11.35
N ASN A 84 -0.45 19.98 -10.80
CA ASN A 84 0.67 20.48 -11.59
C ASN A 84 1.58 19.28 -11.94
N GLU A 85 1.60 18.90 -13.22
CA GLU A 85 2.41 17.78 -13.72
C GLU A 85 3.92 18.03 -13.60
N GLU A 86 4.37 19.26 -13.80
CA GLU A 86 5.80 19.61 -13.77
C GLU A 86 6.35 19.56 -12.35
N ALA A 87 5.59 20.10 -11.39
CA ALA A 87 5.95 20.13 -9.98
C ALA A 87 5.59 18.85 -9.23
N GLN A 88 4.83 17.94 -9.86
CA GLN A 88 4.25 16.74 -9.25
C GLN A 88 3.57 17.05 -7.91
N LYS A 89 2.75 18.11 -7.90
CA LYS A 89 2.10 18.65 -6.69
C LYS A 89 0.66 19.09 -6.98
N ALA A 90 -0.19 18.97 -5.97
CA ALA A 90 -1.53 19.52 -5.99
C ALA A 90 -1.47 21.06 -6.03
N ILE A 91 -2.32 21.64 -6.88
CA ILE A 91 -2.60 23.07 -6.91
C ILE A 91 -3.74 23.32 -5.93
N TRP A 92 -3.55 24.26 -5.01
CA TRP A 92 -4.54 24.65 -4.02
C TRP A 92 -5.09 26.04 -4.35
N VAL A 93 -6.41 26.16 -4.34
CA VAL A 93 -7.10 27.44 -4.50
C VAL A 93 -7.60 27.85 -3.12
N CYS A 94 -7.03 28.92 -2.60
CA CYS A 94 -7.33 29.49 -1.30
C CYS A 94 -8.60 30.34 -1.36
N ASP A 95 -9.39 30.31 -0.30
CA ASP A 95 -10.68 31.01 -0.19
C ASP A 95 -10.93 31.44 1.26
N ASP A 96 -11.76 32.45 1.47
CA ASP A 96 -12.10 32.95 2.81
C ASP A 96 -13.14 32.07 3.54
N GLY A 97 -13.57 30.97 2.92
CA GLY A 97 -14.53 30.02 3.50
C GLY A 97 -15.98 30.44 3.27
N THR A 98 -16.24 31.39 2.37
CA THR A 98 -17.60 31.87 2.05
C THR A 98 -18.33 30.99 1.03
N ARG A 99 -17.97 29.70 0.97
CA ARG A 99 -18.56 28.75 0.03
C ARG A 99 -20.08 28.67 0.22
N GLN A 100 -20.79 29.05 -0.83
CA GLN A 100 -22.24 28.98 -0.87
C GLN A 100 -22.66 27.50 -0.72
N LYS A 101 -23.35 27.19 0.38
CA LYS A 101 -23.93 25.86 0.60
C LYS A 101 -24.82 25.51 -0.60
N ILE A 102 -24.49 24.44 -1.31
CA ILE A 102 -25.35 23.91 -2.36
C ILE A 102 -26.66 23.45 -1.69
N GLN A 103 -27.75 24.17 -1.96
CA GLN A 103 -29.09 23.77 -1.54
C GLN A 103 -29.49 22.59 -2.43
N ILE A 104 -29.27 21.37 -1.95
CA ILE A 104 -29.89 20.19 -2.55
C ILE A 104 -31.35 20.24 -2.11
N SER A 105 -32.26 20.47 -3.06
CA SER A 105 -33.70 20.34 -2.80
C SER A 105 -33.98 18.86 -2.56
N ASP A 106 -34.69 18.56 -1.46
CA ASP A 106 -35.18 17.23 -1.12
C ASP A 106 -36.05 16.62 -2.24
#